data_AF-A0A9D4YXH6-F1
#
_entry.id   AF-A0A9D4YXH6-F1
#
_cell.length_a   1.000
_cell.length_b   1.000
_cell.length_c   1.000
_cell.angle_alpha   90.00
_cell.angle_beta   90.00
_cell.angle_gamma   90.00
#
_symmetry.space_group_name_H-M   'P 1'
#
loop_
_entity.id
_entity.type
_entity.pdbx_description
1 polymer ?
#
loop_
_entity_poly.entity_id
_entity_poly.type
_entity_poly.pdbx_seq_one_letter_code
_entity_poly.pdbx_strand_id
1 'polypeptide(L)'
;MYSSARRNNAYESGSGRDGYFIIRVDSEACELVADWYTNSINEQGLACDPATGEVISCKSGAARLPTRVWRGRTAKALSVAILERDHGFQPLTHLEHANYLGRELQRAEFALATGVPYVQD
;
A
#
# COMPACT_ATOMS: atom_id res chain seq x y z
N MET A 1 -5.98 45.06 7.39
CA MET A 1 -4.71 44.40 7.00
C MET A 1 -4.66 43.01 7.64
N TYR A 2 -5.24 42.01 6.96
CA TYR A 2 -5.08 40.61 7.35
C TYR A 2 -4.26 39.96 6.23
N SER A 3 -2.96 39.82 6.44
CA SER A 3 -2.08 39.06 5.57
C SER A 3 -2.21 37.59 5.94
N SER A 4 -2.98 36.82 5.18
CA SER A 4 -3.00 35.37 5.29
C SER A 4 -1.65 34.83 4.78
N ALA A 5 -0.73 34.60 5.71
CA ALA A 5 0.45 33.80 5.42
C ALA A 5 -0.02 32.39 5.06
N ARG A 6 -0.02 32.10 3.75
CA ARG A 6 -0.11 30.74 3.21
C ARG A 6 1.03 29.96 3.84
N ARG A 7 0.70 29.04 4.75
CA ARG A 7 1.66 28.04 5.22
C ARG A 7 2.00 27.16 4.02
N ASN A 8 3.16 27.42 3.43
CA ASN A 8 3.84 26.50 2.55
C ASN A 8 4.13 25.23 3.36
N ASN A 9 3.28 24.22 3.20
CA ASN A 9 3.67 22.84 3.49
C ASN A 9 4.62 22.41 2.37
N ALA A 10 5.88 22.87 2.46
CA ALA A 10 6.96 22.16 1.82
C ALA A 10 6.99 20.78 2.48
N TYR A 11 6.73 19.74 1.68
CA TYR A 11 6.88 18.34 2.08
C TYR A 11 8.37 18.13 2.43
N GLU A 12 8.72 18.36 3.68
CA GLU A 12 10.06 18.10 4.20
C GLU A 12 10.30 16.59 4.21
N SER A 13 11.24 16.16 3.36
CA SER A 13 11.99 14.90 3.48
C SER A 13 11.16 13.63 3.65
N GLY A 14 10.82 12.99 2.52
CA GLY A 14 10.13 11.70 2.45
C GLY A 14 10.82 10.63 3.31
N SER A 15 10.16 10.26 4.41
CA SER A 15 10.61 9.26 5.38
C SER A 15 10.67 7.82 4.81
N GLY A 16 10.47 7.60 3.52
CA GLY A 16 10.33 6.24 2.94
C GLY A 16 9.12 5.47 3.48
N ARG A 17 8.15 6.16 4.11
CA ARG A 17 6.95 5.58 4.73
C ARG A 17 5.70 5.70 3.86
N ASP A 18 5.76 6.51 2.81
CA ASP A 18 4.65 6.68 1.87
C ASP A 18 4.70 5.57 0.83
N GLY A 19 3.57 4.91 0.66
CA GLY A 19 3.46 3.77 -0.22
C GLY A 19 2.03 3.29 -0.36
N TYR A 20 1.87 2.23 -1.14
CA TYR A 20 0.58 1.63 -1.41
C TYR A 20 0.67 0.10 -1.39
N PHE A 21 -0.47 -0.53 -1.14
CA PHE A 21 -0.60 -1.99 -1.14
C PHE A 21 -1.29 -2.46 -2.42
N ILE A 22 -0.78 -3.55 -2.99
CA ILE A 22 -1.51 -4.40 -3.92
C ILE A 22 -1.79 -5.72 -3.20
N ILE A 23 -3.07 -6.08 -3.09
CA ILE A 23 -3.52 -7.31 -2.47
C ILE A 23 -3.89 -8.30 -3.56
N ARG A 24 -3.52 -9.57 -3.36
CA ARG A 24 -3.81 -10.66 -4.29
C ARG A 24 -4.22 -11.92 -3.53
N VAL A 25 -5.03 -12.75 -4.16
CA VAL A 25 -5.34 -14.10 -3.69
C VAL A 25 -4.50 -15.09 -4.49
N ASP A 26 -3.70 -15.89 -3.78
CA ASP A 26 -2.96 -17.02 -4.33
C ASP A 26 -3.71 -18.31 -4.02
N SER A 27 -4.55 -18.74 -4.97
CA SER A 27 -5.39 -19.93 -4.82
C SER A 27 -4.59 -21.23 -4.79
N GLU A 28 -3.39 -21.27 -5.39
CA GLU A 28 -2.54 -22.47 -5.38
C GLU A 28 -1.91 -22.69 -4.01
N ALA A 29 -1.43 -21.61 -3.38
CA ALA A 29 -0.87 -21.66 -2.02
C ALA A 29 -1.93 -21.63 -0.91
N CYS A 30 -3.19 -21.35 -1.25
CA CYS A 30 -4.27 -21.02 -0.32
C CYS A 30 -3.90 -19.86 0.62
N GLU A 31 -3.37 -18.77 0.05
CA GLU A 31 -2.86 -17.62 0.78
C GLU A 31 -3.33 -16.28 0.20
N LEU A 32 -3.41 -15.29 1.08
CA LEU A 32 -3.46 -13.87 0.74
C LEU A 32 -2.03 -13.36 0.61
N VAL A 33 -1.80 -12.48 -0.38
CA VAL A 33 -0.52 -11.81 -0.59
C VAL A 33 -0.73 -10.30 -0.55
N ALA A 34 0.05 -9.62 0.29
CA ALA A 34 0.09 -8.17 0.37
C ALA A 34 1.46 -7.69 -0.12
N ASP A 35 1.49 -7.06 -1.28
CA ASP A 35 2.68 -6.44 -1.86
C ASP A 35 2.67 -4.95 -1.53
N TRP A 36 3.73 -4.42 -0.93
CA TRP A 36 3.86 -2.98 -0.65
C TRP A 36 4.93 -2.34 -1.51
N TYR A 37 4.60 -1.18 -2.05
CA TYR A 37 5.43 -0.40 -2.95
C TYR A 37 5.62 1.00 -2.40
N THR A 38 6.83 1.53 -2.55
CA THR A 38 7.10 2.95 -2.29
C THR A 38 6.46 3.81 -3.39
N ASN A 39 5.99 4.99 -2.99
CA ASN A 39 5.68 6.06 -3.91
C ASN A 39 6.22 7.41 -3.39
N SER A 40 6.33 8.37 -4.28
CA SER A 40 6.53 9.78 -3.97
C SER A 40 5.43 10.57 -4.68
N ILE A 41 5.01 11.69 -4.13
CA ILE A 41 4.04 12.56 -4.80
C ILE A 41 4.81 13.74 -5.40
N ASN A 42 4.72 13.94 -6.71
CA ASN A 42 5.37 15.08 -7.37
C ASN A 42 4.56 16.38 -7.19
N GLU A 43 5.09 17.50 -7.67
CA GLU A 43 4.45 18.83 -7.55
C GLU A 43 3.08 18.92 -8.24
N GLN A 44 2.80 18.01 -9.18
CA GLN A 44 1.52 17.90 -9.89
C GLN A 44 0.51 16.97 -9.17
N GLY A 45 0.88 16.42 -8.01
CA GLY A 45 0.04 15.50 -7.24
C GLY A 45 0.01 14.07 -7.79
N LEU A 46 0.95 13.71 -8.67
CA LEU A 46 1.03 12.38 -9.27
C LEU A 46 1.95 11.47 -8.46
N ALA A 47 1.57 10.20 -8.34
CA ALA A 47 2.41 9.17 -7.75
C ALA A 47 3.58 8.83 -8.69
N CYS A 48 4.80 8.96 -8.21
CA CYS A 48 6.04 8.72 -8.92
C CYS A 48 6.87 7.65 -8.20
N ASP A 49 7.57 6.84 -8.98
CA ASP A 49 8.56 5.90 -8.47
C ASP A 49 9.74 6.68 -7.87
N PRO A 50 10.09 6.49 -6.58
CA PRO A 50 11.13 7.30 -5.95
C PRO A 50 12.55 7.09 -6.51
N ALA A 51 12.82 5.95 -7.15
CA ALA A 51 14.14 5.66 -7.71
C ALA A 51 14.33 6.27 -9.10
N THR A 52 13.26 6.37 -9.90
CA THR A 52 13.31 6.84 -11.30
C THR A 52 12.70 8.23 -11.49
N GLY A 53 11.83 8.68 -10.59
CA GLY A 53 11.03 9.90 -10.74
C GLY A 53 9.86 9.77 -11.73
N GLU A 54 9.72 8.62 -12.40
CA GLU A 54 8.67 8.40 -13.40
C GLU A 54 7.30 8.25 -12.74
N VAL A 55 6.26 8.78 -13.39
CA VAL A 55 4.88 8.62 -12.94
C VAL A 55 4.50 7.15 -12.98
N ILE A 56 4.04 6.63 -11.83
CA ILE A 56 3.47 5.29 -11.70
C ILE A 56 2.14 5.29 -12.45
N SER A 57 2.18 4.91 -13.72
CA SER A 57 1.00 4.76 -14.56
C SER A 57 0.57 3.30 -14.64
N CYS A 58 -0.72 3.05 -14.82
CA CYS A 58 -1.24 1.69 -15.05
C CYS A 58 -0.87 1.11 -16.43
N LYS A 59 -0.04 1.80 -17.22
CA LYS A 59 0.41 1.33 -18.53
C LYS A 59 1.59 0.38 -18.34
N SER A 60 1.78 -0.51 -19.32
CA SER A 60 2.85 -1.52 -19.40
C SER A 60 4.25 -0.88 -19.41
N GLY A 61 4.71 -0.40 -18.25
CA GLY A 61 6.11 -0.14 -17.96
C GLY A 61 6.80 -1.39 -17.41
N ALA A 62 8.08 -1.27 -17.05
CA ALA A 62 8.80 -2.35 -16.39
C ALA A 62 8.09 -2.79 -15.11
N ALA A 63 8.01 -4.11 -14.88
CA ALA A 63 7.38 -4.67 -13.69
C ALA A 63 8.14 -4.17 -12.44
N ARG A 64 7.53 -3.28 -11.67
CA ARG A 64 8.08 -2.85 -10.38
C ARG A 64 8.05 -4.04 -9.43
N LEU A 65 9.15 -4.25 -8.71
CA LEU A 65 9.19 -5.23 -7.64
C LEU A 65 8.66 -4.58 -6.35
N PRO A 66 7.87 -5.32 -5.54
CA PRO A 66 7.45 -4.83 -4.25
C PRO A 66 8.66 -4.66 -3.32
N THR A 67 8.66 -3.58 -2.55
CA THR A 67 9.70 -3.35 -1.54
C THR A 67 9.54 -4.32 -0.37
N ARG A 68 8.30 -4.73 -0.07
CA ARG A 68 7.98 -5.78 0.92
C ARG A 68 6.79 -6.61 0.49
N VAL A 69 6.80 -7.87 0.91
CA VAL A 69 5.72 -8.84 0.64
C VAL A 69 5.41 -9.56 1.94
N TRP A 70 4.12 -9.63 2.29
CA TRP A 70 3.63 -10.49 3.35
C TRP A 70 2.65 -11.51 2.78
N ARG A 71 2.67 -12.70 3.37
CA ARG A 71 1.76 -13.81 3.04
C ARG A 71 1.06 -14.31 4.29
N GLY A 72 -0.18 -14.75 4.15
CA GLY A 72 -0.93 -15.37 5.23
C GLY A 72 -2.28 -15.92 4.77
N ARG A 73 -2.82 -16.89 5.50
CA ARG A 73 -4.09 -17.55 5.13
C ARG A 73 -5.34 -16.78 5.51
N THR A 74 -5.21 -15.79 6.40
CA THR A 74 -6.33 -15.00 6.93
C THR A 74 -5.98 -13.53 6.97
N ALA A 75 -6.99 -12.65 6.92
CA ALA A 75 -6.84 -11.22 7.07
C ALA A 75 -6.16 -10.89 8.40
N LYS A 76 -6.57 -11.57 9.48
CA LYS A 76 -5.96 -11.43 10.80
C LYS A 76 -4.46 -11.75 10.77
N ALA A 77 -4.05 -12.85 10.14
CA ALA A 77 -2.65 -13.25 10.10
C ALA A 77 -1.81 -12.22 9.35
N LEU A 78 -2.30 -11.68 8.22
CA LEU A 78 -1.62 -10.60 7.50
C LEU A 78 -1.59 -9.29 8.30
N SER A 79 -2.68 -8.89 8.95
CA SER A 79 -2.69 -7.71 9.81
C SER A 79 -1.65 -7.80 10.92
N VAL A 80 -1.55 -8.96 11.60
CA VAL A 80 -0.51 -9.18 12.62
C VAL A 80 0.89 -9.14 11.99
N ALA A 81 1.09 -9.76 10.83
CA ALA A 81 2.38 -9.74 10.15
C ALA A 81 2.84 -8.30 9.82
N ILE A 82 1.92 -7.47 9.32
CA ILE A 82 2.19 -6.10 8.87
C ILE A 82 2.30 -5.11 10.04
N LEU A 83 1.38 -5.20 11.02
CA LEU A 83 1.24 -4.19 12.08
C LEU A 83 2.02 -4.51 13.35
N GLU A 84 2.19 -5.79 13.65
CA GLU A 84 2.74 -6.22 14.95
C GLU A 84 4.11 -6.86 14.82
N ARG A 85 4.40 -7.57 13.71
CA ARG A 85 5.63 -8.40 13.58
C ARG A 85 6.72 -7.78 12.73
N ASP A 86 6.39 -6.96 11.73
CA ASP A 86 7.40 -6.26 10.92
C ASP A 86 7.94 -5.04 11.68
N HIS A 87 8.64 -5.32 12.78
CA HIS A 87 9.15 -4.31 13.68
C HIS A 87 10.08 -3.34 12.96
N GLY A 88 9.75 -2.04 13.04
CA GLY A 88 10.57 -0.95 12.47
C GLY A 88 10.12 -0.51 11.08
N PHE A 89 9.30 -1.29 10.39
CA PHE A 89 8.65 -0.86 9.16
C PHE A 89 7.20 -0.45 9.48
N GLN A 90 6.91 0.84 9.40
CA GLN A 90 5.59 1.41 9.71
C GLN A 90 4.89 1.82 8.40
N PRO A 91 4.35 0.88 7.60
CA PRO A 91 3.77 1.19 6.28
C PRO A 91 2.42 1.91 6.38
N LEU A 92 1.81 1.91 7.55
CA LEU A 92 0.53 2.56 7.81
C LEU A 92 0.77 3.82 8.63
N THR A 93 0.77 4.96 7.94
CA THR A 93 0.97 6.29 8.49
C THR A 93 -0.34 6.96 8.93
N HIS A 94 -1.48 6.50 8.41
CA HIS A 94 -2.80 7.06 8.66
C HIS A 94 -3.85 5.99 9.02
N LEU A 95 -4.86 6.36 9.82
CA LEU A 95 -5.93 5.45 10.22
C LEU A 95 -6.80 5.04 9.02
N GLU A 96 -7.03 5.93 8.07
CA GLU A 96 -7.69 5.61 6.79
C GLU A 96 -6.96 4.50 6.02
N HIS A 97 -5.62 4.48 6.00
CA HIS A 97 -4.85 3.40 5.37
C HIS A 97 -5.05 2.07 6.09
N ALA A 98 -5.03 2.07 7.43
CA ALA A 98 -5.25 0.87 8.22
C ALA A 98 -6.66 0.31 8.00
N ASN A 99 -7.68 1.18 7.94
CA ASN A 99 -9.05 0.79 7.65
C ASN A 99 -9.22 0.24 6.23
N TYR A 100 -8.62 0.89 5.22
CA TYR A 100 -8.63 0.40 3.84
C TYR A 100 -7.98 -0.99 3.76
N LEU A 101 -6.78 -1.15 4.31
CA LEU A 101 -6.07 -2.44 4.31
C LEU A 101 -6.92 -3.53 4.98
N GLY A 102 -7.48 -3.26 6.16
CA GLY A 102 -8.32 -4.23 6.86
C GLY A 102 -9.57 -4.65 6.07
N ARG A 103 -10.19 -3.73 5.31
CA ARG A 103 -11.34 -4.03 4.45
C ARG A 103 -10.94 -4.91 3.27
N GLU A 104 -9.85 -4.57 2.60
CA GLU A 104 -9.36 -5.32 1.45
C GLU A 104 -8.90 -6.73 1.83
N LEU A 105 -8.20 -6.88 2.97
CA LEU A 105 -7.79 -8.20 3.46
C LEU A 105 -9.00 -9.09 3.80
N GLN A 106 -10.05 -8.55 4.41
CA GLN A 106 -11.28 -9.32 4.70
C GLN A 106 -11.99 -9.76 3.42
N ARG A 107 -12.06 -8.89 2.41
CA ARG A 107 -12.64 -9.23 1.09
C ARG A 107 -11.82 -10.30 0.37
N ALA A 108 -10.49 -10.19 0.43
CA ALA A 108 -9.59 -11.18 -0.15
C ALA A 108 -9.68 -12.53 0.58
N GLU A 109 -9.79 -12.54 1.91
CA GLU A 109 -10.03 -13.76 2.70
C GLU A 109 -11.36 -14.41 2.32
N PHE A 110 -12.44 -13.64 2.20
CA PHE A 110 -13.74 -14.15 1.76
C PHE A 110 -13.65 -14.77 0.37
N ALA A 111 -12.98 -14.11 -0.57
CA ALA A 111 -12.76 -14.62 -1.93
C ALA A 111 -11.96 -15.93 -1.92
N LEU A 112 -10.88 -15.99 -1.14
CA LEU A 112 -10.10 -17.20 -0.97
C LEU A 112 -10.93 -18.36 -0.40
N ALA A 113 -11.76 -18.10 0.62
CA ALA A 113 -12.58 -19.11 1.28
C ALA A 113 -13.74 -19.63 0.42
N THR A 114 -14.27 -18.79 -0.49
CA THR A 114 -15.46 -19.11 -1.29
C THR A 114 -15.15 -19.42 -2.75
N GLY A 115 -13.93 -19.16 -3.21
CA GLY A 115 -13.52 -19.32 -4.60
C GLY A 115 -14.09 -18.25 -5.55
N VAL A 116 -14.73 -17.19 -5.02
CA VAL A 116 -15.18 -16.08 -5.87
C VAL A 116 -14.00 -15.18 -6.26
N PRO A 117 -14.04 -14.49 -7.42
CA PRO A 117 -12.96 -13.58 -7.80
C PRO A 117 -12.79 -12.43 -6.81
N TYR A 118 -11.54 -12.15 -6.44
CA TYR A 118 -11.17 -10.94 -5.72
C TYR A 118 -10.72 -9.86 -6.70
N VAL A 119 -11.25 -8.65 -6.54
CA VAL A 119 -10.79 -7.43 -7.21
C VAL A 119 -10.65 -6.36 -6.14
N GLN A 120 -9.44 -5.82 -6.02
CA GLN A 120 -9.15 -4.71 -5.11
C GLN A 120 -9.89 -3.45 -5.55
N ASP A 121 -10.38 -2.67 -4.58
CA ASP A 121 -11.01 -1.35 -4.80
C ASP A 121 -10.06 -0.33 -5.43
#